data_AF-A0A916QLY0-F1
#
_entry.id   AF-A0A916QLY0-F1
#
_cell.length_a   1.000
_cell.length_b   1.000
_cell.length_c   1.000
_cell.angle_alpha   90.00
_cell.angle_beta   90.00
_cell.angle_gamma   90.00
#
_symmetry.space_group_name_H-M   'P 1'
#
loop_
_entity.id
_entity.type
_entity.pdbx_description
1 polymer ?
#
loop_
_entity_poly.entity_id
_entity_poly.type
_entity_poly.pdbx_seq_one_letter_code
_entity_poly.pdbx_strand_id
1 'polypeptide(L)' 'MDYADFPPFRKPSPGMLEYAIQTHDVDTSQILFVGDRPEDQQAAEAAGIKFCPAEVWRNQFC' A
#
# COMPACT_ATOMS: atom_id res chain seq x y z
N MET A 1 20.44 -0.49 4.36
CA MET A 1 19.02 -0.21 4.61
C MET A 1 18.71 -0.83 5.96
N ASP A 2 18.54 0.00 6.98
CA ASP A 2 18.18 -0.47 8.31
C ASP A 2 16.65 -0.57 8.37
N TYR A 3 16.14 -1.70 8.88
CA TYR A 3 14.69 -1.88 9.05
C TYR A 3 14.12 -0.95 10.14
N ALA A 4 14.97 -0.36 10.99
CA ALA A 4 14.58 0.59 12.01
C ALA A 4 14.03 1.92 11.46
N ASP A 5 14.33 2.27 10.21
CA ASP A 5 13.90 3.53 9.60
C ASP A 5 12.43 3.47 9.12
N PHE A 6 11.85 2.28 9.02
CA PHE A 6 10.48 2.10 8.58
C PHE A 6 9.49 2.06 9.76
N PRO A 7 8.26 2.55 9.54
CA PRO A 7 7.14 2.28 10.43
C PRO A 7 6.89 0.77 10.63
N PRO A 8 6.08 0.37 11.62
CA PRO A 8 5.72 -1.03 11.83
C PRO A 8 5.19 -1.74 10.57
N PHE A 9 5.56 -3.02 10.42
CA PHE A 9 5.22 -3.83 9.25
C PHE A 9 3.84 -4.48 9.39
N ARG A 10 2.87 -3.72 9.92
CA ARG A 10 1.50 -4.18 10.10
C ARG A 10 0.53 -3.04 9.88
N LYS A 11 -0.36 -3.24 8.90
CA LYS A 11 -1.50 -2.36 8.64
C LYS A 11 -2.26 -2.05 9.93
N PRO A 12 -2.67 -0.79 10.16
CA PRO A 12 -2.72 0.30 9.19
C PRO A 12 -1.40 1.04 8.95
N SER A 13 -0.30 0.63 9.59
CA SER A 13 1.02 1.25 9.36
C SER A 13 1.55 0.95 7.94
N PRO A 14 2.23 1.91 7.28
CA PRO A 14 2.66 1.79 5.89
C PRO A 14 3.99 1.07 5.70
N GLY A 15 4.67 0.60 6.76
CA GLY A 15 6.06 0.13 6.68
C GLY A 15 6.31 -0.94 5.63
N MET A 16 5.39 -1.90 5.46
CA MET A 16 5.49 -2.90 4.38
C MET A 16 5.41 -2.29 2.98
N LEU A 17 4.59 -1.25 2.79
CA LEU A 17 4.39 -0.58 1.50
C LEU A 17 5.56 0.33 1.17
N GLU A 18 6.01 1.15 2.12
CA GLU A 18 7.17 2.03 1.94
C GLU A 18 8.43 1.22 1.60
N TYR A 19 8.63 0.09 2.30
CA TYR A 19 9.73 -0.81 1.98
C TYR A 19 9.65 -1.32 0.54
N ALA A 20 8.46 -1.73 0.08
CA ALA A 20 8.27 -2.19 -1.30
C ALA A 20 8.51 -1.07 -2.33
N ILE A 21 8.00 0.14 -2.07
CA ILE A 21 8.18 1.32 -2.94
C ILE A 21 9.66 1.63 -3.11
N GLN A 22 10.41 1.72 -2.00
CA GLN A 22 11.84 2.01 -2.03
C GLN A 22 12.66 0.88 -2.65
N THR A 23 12.30 -0.38 -2.40
CA THR A 23 13.02 -1.54 -2.95
C THR A 23 12.89 -1.63 -4.47
N HIS A 24 11.74 -1.24 -5.01
CA HIS A 24 11.47 -1.32 -6.44
C HIS A 24 11.69 0.01 -7.19
N ASP A 25 12.00 1.10 -6.47
CA ASP A 25 12.22 2.45 -7.02
C ASP A 25 11.08 2.88 -7.96
N VAL A 26 9.84 2.68 -7.51
CA VAL A 26 8.62 2.96 -8.27
C VAL A 26 7.96 4.24 -7.81
N ASP A 27 7.48 5.04 -8.76
CA ASP A 27 6.72 6.25 -8.45
C ASP A 27 5.36 5.88 -7.84
N THR A 28 5.03 6.49 -6.70
CA THR A 28 3.81 6.21 -5.94
C THR A 28 2.52 6.45 -6.75
N SER A 29 2.54 7.34 -7.73
CA SER A 29 1.38 7.63 -8.59
C SER A 29 1.04 6.50 -9.56
N GLN A 30 2.00 5.60 -9.80
CA GLN A 30 1.87 4.40 -10.64
C GLN A 30 1.43 3.17 -9.86
N ILE A 31 1.27 3.29 -8.54
CA ILE A 31 0.95 2.17 -7.66
C ILE A 31 -0.55 2.19 -7.35
N LEU A 32 -1.16 1.00 -7.42
CA LEU A 32 -2.50 0.75 -6.94
C LEU A 32 -2.47 -0.34 -5.88
N PHE A 33 -2.93 -0.03 -4.68
CA PHE A 33 -3.10 -0.99 -3.61
C PHE A 33 -4.54 -1.50 -3.57
N VAL A 34 -4.71 -2.81 -3.71
CA VAL A 34 -6.04 -3.45 -3.73
C VAL A 34 -6.23 -4.25 -2.43
N GLY A 35 -7.33 -3.99 -1.72
CA GLY A 35 -7.62 -4.63 -0.43
C GLY A 35 -9.10 -4.62 -0.07
N ASP A 36 -9.51 -5.45 0.88
CA ASP A 36 -10.90 -5.63 1.30
C ASP A 36 -11.20 -5.03 2.68
N ARG A 37 -10.18 -4.67 3.46
CA ARG A 37 -10.34 -4.21 4.84
C ARG A 37 -10.08 -2.72 4.99
N PRO A 38 -10.68 -2.07 6.01
CA PRO A 38 -10.38 -0.67 6.33
C PRO A 38 -8.89 -0.40 6.57
N GLU A 39 -8.17 -1.33 7.21
CA GLU A 39 -6.74 -1.19 7.48
C GLU A 39 -5.89 -1.21 6.20
N ASP A 40 -6.39 -1.79 5.10
CA ASP A 40 -5.72 -1.75 3.79
C ASP A 40 -5.75 -0.35 3.21
N GLN A 41 -6.93 0.28 3.24
CA GLN A 41 -7.11 1.66 2.79
C GLN A 41 -6.24 2.62 3.60
N GLN A 42 -6.28 2.49 4.94
CA GLN A 42 -5.49 3.32 5.84
C GLN A 42 -3.98 3.17 5.59
N ALA A 43 -3.51 1.95 5.31
CA ALA A 43 -2.10 1.72 4.97
C ALA A 43 -1.71 2.37 3.64
N ALA A 44 -2.57 2.29 2.61
CA ALA A 44 -2.33 2.96 1.33
C ALA A 44 -2.31 4.49 1.47
N GLU A 45 -3.25 5.05 2.22
CA GLU A 45 -3.30 6.49 2.51
C GLU A 45 -2.05 6.95 3.25
N ALA A 46 -1.61 6.20 4.27
CA ALA A 46 -0.38 6.50 5.02
C ALA A 46 0.89 6.40 4.13
N ALA A 47 0.91 5.49 3.16
CA ALA A 47 2.00 5.35 2.19
C ALA A 47 1.90 6.33 1.00
N GLY A 48 0.84 7.14 0.91
CA GLY A 48 0.63 8.09 -0.19
C GLY A 48 0.36 7.45 -1.56
N ILE A 49 -0.21 6.24 -1.59
CA ILE A 49 -0.54 5.51 -2.83
C ILE A 49 -2.06 5.38 -3.02
N LYS A 50 -2.50 5.14 -4.26
CA LYS A 50 -3.93 4.97 -4.56
C LYS A 50 -4.45 3.65 -4.00
N PHE A 51 -5.68 3.66 -3.48
CA PHE A 51 -6.39 2.48 -3.00
C PHE A 51 -7.57 2.13 -3.91
N CYS A 52 -7.81 0.83 -4.13
CA CYS A 52 -9.02 0.32 -4.77
C CYS A 52 -9.61 -0.83 -3.93
N PRO A 53 -10.90 -0.76 -3.55
CA PRO A 53 -11.55 -1.88 -2.89
C PRO A 53 -11.52 -3.14 -3.76
N ALA A 54 -11.23 -4.28 -3.16
CA ALA A 54 -11.08 -5.55 -3.87
C ALA A 54 -12.36 -5.95 -4.64
N GLU A 55 -13.55 -5.58 -4.14
CA GLU A 55 -14.80 -5.78 -4.86
C GLU A 55 -14.89 -4.94 -6.14
N VAL A 56 -14.53 -3.66 -6.07
CA VAL A 56 -14.51 -2.77 -7.24
C VAL A 56 -13.54 -3.30 -8.29
N TRP A 57 -12.34 -3.73 -7.84
CA TRP A 57 -11.34 -4.31 -8.73
C TRP A 57 -11.87 -5.55 -9.46
N ARG A 58 -12.47 -6.50 -8.73
CA ARG A 58 -13.04 -7.72 -9.33
C ARG A 58 -14.14 -7.41 -10.33
N ASN A 59 -15.01 -6.45 -10.04
CA ASN A 59 -16.15 -6.16 -10.92
C ASN A 59 -15.77 -5.37 -12.18
N GLN A 60 -14.60 -4.70 -12.20
CA GLN A 60 -14.17 -3.88 -13.33
C GLN A 60 -13.10 -4.55 -14.21
N PHE A 61 -12.30 -5.45 -13.65
CA PHE A 61 -11.09 -5.96 -14.31
C PHE A 61 -10.98 -7.49 -14.38
N CYS A 62 -11.93 -8.24 -13.82
CA CYS A 62 -12.03 -9.70 -13.95
C CYS A 62 -13.29 -10.08 -14.73
#